data_AF-A0A543CHE5-F1
#
_entry.id   AF-A0A543CHE5-F1
#
_cell.length_a   1.000
_cell.length_b   1.000
_cell.length_c   1.000
_cell.angle_alpha   90.00
_cell.angle_beta   90.00
_cell.angle_gamma   90.00
#
_symmetry.space_group_name_H-M   'P 1'
#
loop_
_entity.id
_entity.type
_entity.pdbx_description
1 polymer ?
#
loop_
_entity_poly.entity_id
_entity_poly.type
_entity_poly.pdbx_seq_one_letter_code
_entity_poly.pdbx_strand_id
1 'polypeptide(L)'
;MVMYNGFEVYPAQMRTRATGFTDAGHDLENVKKVLEAALGDGEYIGHDQYAEQFLKNYKPLLESIWQMLDDNAKGLHGVKKGLDDMATTYENANKATTVQA
;
A
#
# COMPACT_ATOMS: atom_id res chain seq x y z
N MET A 1 -26.56 -2.68 -5.85
CA MET A 1 -26.66 -1.35 -6.47
C MET A 1 -27.24 -0.41 -5.44
N VAL A 2 -26.74 0.82 -5.36
CA VAL A 2 -27.22 1.89 -4.48
C VAL A 2 -27.38 3.15 -5.33
N MET A 3 -28.47 3.89 -5.13
CA MET A 3 -28.60 5.23 -5.70
C MET A 3 -28.07 6.26 -4.69
N TYR A 4 -27.11 7.08 -5.11
CA TYR A 4 -26.54 8.14 -4.28
C TYR A 4 -26.43 9.43 -5.09
N ASN A 5 -27.13 10.49 -4.68
CA ASN A 5 -27.19 11.79 -5.39
C ASN A 5 -27.51 11.67 -6.89
N GLY A 6 -28.40 10.74 -7.28
CA GLY A 6 -28.76 10.50 -8.68
C GLY A 6 -27.77 9.64 -9.48
N PHE A 7 -26.68 9.19 -8.87
CA PHE A 7 -25.72 8.27 -9.47
C PHE A 7 -25.94 6.83 -9.00
N GLU A 8 -25.74 5.90 -9.93
CA GLU A 8 -25.72 4.47 -9.64
C GLU A 8 -24.33 4.07 -9.11
N VAL A 9 -24.31 3.53 -7.90
CA VAL A 9 -23.07 3.11 -7.24
C VAL A 9 -23.15 1.62 -6.90
N TYR A 10 -22.01 0.94 -7.00
CA TYR A 10 -21.88 -0.50 -6.74
C TYR A 10 -20.89 -0.77 -5.60
N PRO A 11 -21.27 -0.56 -4.33
CA PRO A 11 -20.38 -0.71 -3.17
C PRO A 11 -19.67 -2.07 -3.10
N ALA A 12 -20.39 -3.17 -3.38
CA ALA A 12 -19.81 -4.50 -3.41
C ALA A 12 -18.68 -4.63 -4.46
N GLN A 13 -18.90 -4.10 -5.68
CA GLN A 13 -17.87 -4.12 -6.72
C GLN A 13 -16.69 -3.20 -6.38
N MET A 14 -16.94 -2.07 -5.71
CA MET A 14 -15.87 -1.20 -5.21
C MET A 14 -14.97 -1.98 -4.24
N ARG A 15 -15.57 -2.68 -3.25
CA ARG A 15 -14.80 -3.48 -2.28
C ARG A 15 -13.99 -4.58 -2.95
N THR A 16 -14.60 -5.29 -3.91
CA THR A 16 -13.92 -6.34 -4.69
C THR A 16 -12.76 -5.76 -5.49
N ARG A 17 -12.94 -4.67 -6.23
CA ARG A 17 -11.85 -4.05 -6.99
C ARG A 17 -10.76 -3.50 -6.08
N ALA A 18 -11.15 -3.03 -4.90
CA ALA A 18 -10.21 -2.47 -3.95
C ALA A 18 -9.22 -3.51 -3.42
N THR A 19 -9.54 -4.82 -3.44
CA THR A 19 -8.60 -5.86 -2.98
C THR A 19 -7.32 -5.88 -3.79
N GLY A 20 -7.36 -5.51 -5.08
CA GLY A 20 -6.17 -5.41 -5.91
C GLY A 20 -5.14 -4.40 -5.41
N PHE A 21 -5.56 -3.37 -4.67
CA PHE A 21 -4.61 -2.46 -4.01
C PHE A 21 -3.94 -3.11 -2.80
N THR A 22 -4.67 -3.92 -2.03
CA THR A 22 -4.07 -4.70 -0.94
C THR A 22 -3.07 -5.72 -1.49
N ASP A 23 -3.43 -6.42 -2.56
CA ASP A 23 -2.56 -7.42 -3.18
C ASP A 23 -1.26 -6.76 -3.69
N ALA A 24 -1.37 -5.64 -4.40
CA ALA A 24 -0.20 -4.87 -4.83
C ALA A 24 0.64 -4.33 -3.65
N GLY A 25 0.00 -3.95 -2.54
CA GLY A 25 0.70 -3.55 -1.31
C GLY A 25 1.54 -4.69 -0.73
N HIS A 26 0.96 -5.88 -0.61
CA HIS A 26 1.68 -7.08 -0.15
C HIS A 26 2.82 -7.46 -1.09
N ASP A 27 2.64 -7.31 -2.41
CA ASP A 27 3.71 -7.58 -3.38
C ASP A 27 4.90 -6.66 -3.16
N LEU A 28 4.69 -5.37 -2.87
CA LEU A 28 5.78 -4.45 -2.54
C LEU A 28 6.49 -4.82 -1.23
N GLU A 29 5.74 -5.23 -0.21
CA GLU A 29 6.33 -5.71 1.05
C GLU A 29 7.16 -6.99 0.84
N ASN A 30 6.70 -7.88 -0.03
CA ASN A 30 7.43 -9.11 -0.38
C ASN A 30 8.70 -8.79 -1.18
N VAL A 31 8.62 -7.89 -2.16
CA VAL A 31 9.79 -7.39 -2.90
C VAL A 31 10.82 -6.79 -1.95
N LYS A 32 10.38 -5.98 -0.98
CA LYS A 32 11.26 -5.42 0.04
C LYS A 32 12.00 -6.53 0.81
N LYS A 33 11.29 -7.53 1.34
CA LYS A 33 11.91 -8.67 2.06
C LYS A 33 12.92 -9.43 1.22
N VAL A 34 12.60 -9.68 -0.06
CA VAL A 34 13.51 -10.38 -0.99
C VAL A 34 14.77 -9.55 -1.21
N LEU A 35 14.63 -8.25 -1.41
CA LEU A 35 15.76 -7.35 -1.61
C LEU A 35 16.59 -7.20 -0.32
N GLU A 36 15.97 -7.11 0.86
CA GLU A 36 16.67 -7.06 2.15
C GLU A 36 17.53 -8.32 2.35
N ALA A 37 16.96 -9.50 2.03
CA ALA A 37 17.69 -10.77 2.11
C ALA A 37 18.84 -10.86 1.09
N ALA A 38 18.68 -10.30 -0.11
CA ALA A 38 19.70 -10.35 -1.16
C ALA A 38 20.83 -9.34 -0.95
N LEU A 39 20.49 -8.13 -0.51
CA LEU A 39 21.42 -7.00 -0.38
C LEU A 39 22.12 -6.96 0.99
N GLY A 40 21.53 -7.61 1.99
CA GLY A 40 22.01 -7.58 3.37
C GLY A 40 22.15 -6.17 3.93
N ASP A 41 22.84 -6.07 5.05
CA ASP A 41 23.26 -4.81 5.70
C ASP A 41 24.65 -4.31 5.22
N GLY A 42 25.26 -5.02 4.27
CA GLY A 42 26.59 -4.76 3.75
C GLY A 42 27.74 -5.37 4.57
N GLU A 43 27.47 -6.26 5.55
CA GLU A 43 28.51 -6.92 6.36
C GLU A 43 29.47 -7.82 5.56
N TYR A 44 29.11 -8.22 4.33
CA TYR A 44 30.01 -8.96 3.42
C TYR A 44 31.08 -8.07 2.77
N ILE A 45 30.96 -6.74 2.91
CA ILE A 45 31.93 -5.79 2.40
C ILE A 45 32.95 -5.58 3.52
N GLY A 46 34.24 -5.71 3.21
CA GLY A 46 35.32 -5.67 4.21
C GLY A 46 35.37 -4.38 5.05
N HIS A 47 36.35 -4.28 5.93
CA HIS A 47 36.50 -3.11 6.83
C HIS A 47 37.66 -2.18 6.44
N ASP A 48 38.05 -2.17 5.16
CA ASP A 48 39.06 -1.24 4.68
C ASP A 48 38.46 0.14 4.32
N GLN A 49 39.33 1.12 4.09
CA GLN A 49 38.94 2.49 3.78
C GLN A 49 38.03 2.61 2.53
N TYR A 50 38.15 1.69 1.57
CA TYR A 50 37.34 1.71 0.35
C TYR A 50 35.95 1.15 0.63
N ALA A 51 35.86 0.11 1.45
CA ALA A 51 34.60 -0.43 1.92
C ALA A 51 33.84 0.56 2.80
N GLU A 52 34.50 1.27 3.72
CA GLU A 52 33.88 2.34 4.50
C GLU A 52 33.33 3.45 3.59
N GLN A 53 34.10 3.84 2.58
CA GLN A 53 33.67 4.86 1.61
C GLN A 53 32.50 4.40 0.74
N PHE A 54 32.46 3.13 0.37
CA PHE A 54 31.31 2.52 -0.30
C PHE A 54 30.08 2.52 0.60
N LEU A 55 30.19 1.99 1.82
CA LEU A 55 29.10 1.86 2.78
C LEU A 55 28.47 3.21 3.15
N LYS A 56 29.29 4.28 3.20
CA LYS A 56 28.82 5.66 3.45
C LYS A 56 27.77 6.13 2.45
N ASN A 57 27.86 5.71 1.20
CA ASN A 57 26.90 6.07 0.15
C ASN A 57 25.84 4.99 -0.07
N TYR A 58 26.22 3.72 0.10
CA TYR A 58 25.35 2.58 -0.12
C TYR A 58 24.22 2.47 0.91
N LYS A 59 24.53 2.60 2.22
CA LYS A 59 23.52 2.45 3.28
C LYS A 59 22.38 3.48 3.18
N PRO A 60 22.64 4.80 3.02
CA PRO A 60 21.55 5.77 2.88
C PRO A 60 20.70 5.55 1.63
N LEU A 61 21.31 5.09 0.52
CA LEU A 61 20.58 4.80 -0.70
C LEU A 61 19.64 3.61 -0.50
N LEU A 62 20.11 2.54 0.15
CA LEU A 62 19.27 1.40 0.52
C LEU A 62 18.12 1.81 1.45
N GLU A 63 18.41 2.58 2.50
CA GLU A 63 17.40 3.07 3.43
C GLU A 63 16.32 3.88 2.72
N SER A 64 16.71 4.74 1.76
CA SER A 64 15.76 5.48 0.93
C SER A 64 14.88 4.58 0.08
N ILE A 65 15.42 3.48 -0.44
CA ILE A 65 14.65 2.50 -1.23
C ILE A 65 13.66 1.76 -0.33
N TRP A 66 14.09 1.33 0.87
CA TRP A 66 13.21 0.68 1.85
C TRP A 66 12.05 1.56 2.27
N GLN A 67 12.34 2.83 2.56
CA GLN A 67 11.33 3.80 2.92
C GLN A 67 10.33 4.02 1.79
N MET A 68 10.79 4.14 0.54
CA MET A 68 9.92 4.31 -0.61
C MET A 68 8.99 3.10 -0.83
N LEU A 69 9.50 1.88 -0.66
CA LEU A 69 8.70 0.66 -0.78
C LEU A 69 7.63 0.60 0.32
N ASP A 70 8.00 0.91 1.57
CA ASP A 70 7.05 0.95 2.69
C ASP A 70 5.96 1.99 2.48
N ASP A 71 6.33 3.20 2.04
CA ASP A 71 5.37 4.30 1.86
C ASP A 71 4.41 4.01 0.70
N ASN A 72 4.89 3.38 -0.38
CA ASN A 72 4.04 2.94 -1.48
C ASN A 72 3.07 1.82 -1.04
N ALA A 73 3.55 0.82 -0.29
CA ALA A 73 2.69 -0.24 0.24
C ALA A 73 1.60 0.33 1.15
N LYS A 74 1.96 1.22 2.08
CA LYS A 74 1.02 1.96 2.94
C LYS A 74 0.02 2.76 2.13
N GLY A 75 0.47 3.45 1.07
CA GLY A 75 -0.38 4.22 0.17
C GLY A 75 -1.45 3.35 -0.48
N LEU A 76 -1.07 2.18 -1.00
CA LEU A 76 -2.00 1.23 -1.61
C LEU A 76 -3.03 0.69 -0.61
N HIS A 77 -2.61 0.31 0.60
CA HIS A 77 -3.54 -0.07 1.67
C HIS A 77 -4.47 1.09 2.07
N GLY A 78 -3.97 2.33 2.05
CA GLY A 78 -4.76 3.54 2.25
C GLY A 78 -5.85 3.72 1.20
N VAL A 79 -5.55 3.47 -0.07
CA VAL A 79 -6.55 3.52 -1.17
C VAL A 79 -7.64 2.47 -0.94
N LYS A 80 -7.28 1.23 -0.59
CA LYS A 80 -8.27 0.20 -0.23
C LYS A 80 -9.19 0.67 0.88
N LYS A 81 -8.62 1.18 1.98
CA LYS A 81 -9.39 1.69 3.11
C LYS A 81 -10.37 2.79 2.68
N GLY A 82 -9.90 3.77 1.91
CA GLY A 82 -10.77 4.84 1.40
C GLY A 82 -11.93 4.33 0.55
N LEU A 83 -11.68 3.34 -0.32
CA LEU A 83 -12.74 2.72 -1.13
C LEU A 83 -13.75 1.94 -0.28
N ASP A 84 -13.31 1.27 0.78
CA ASP A 84 -14.19 0.57 1.71
C ASP A 84 -15.05 1.52 2.55
N ASP A 85 -14.46 2.63 3.00
CA ASP A 85 -15.16 3.68 3.74
C ASP A 85 -16.22 4.36 2.86
N MET A 86 -15.91 4.64 1.60
CA MET A 86 -16.88 5.14 0.62
C MET A 86 -18.00 4.13 0.35
N ALA A 87 -17.66 2.86 0.10
CA ALA A 87 -18.65 1.81 -0.10
C ALA A 87 -19.64 1.71 1.08
N THR A 88 -19.11 1.79 2.30
CA THR A 88 -19.90 1.78 3.55
C THR A 88 -20.80 3.01 3.64
N THR A 89 -20.29 4.19 3.28
CA THR A 89 -21.05 5.44 3.27
C THR A 89 -22.26 5.34 2.33
N TYR A 90 -22.07 4.81 1.12
CA TYR A 90 -23.15 4.63 0.17
C TYR A 90 -24.21 3.64 0.65
N GLU A 91 -23.80 2.51 1.21
CA GLU A 91 -24.73 1.52 1.77
C GLU A 91 -25.57 2.08 2.91
N ASN A 92 -24.96 2.89 3.78
CA ASN A 92 -25.66 3.53 4.90
C ASN A 92 -26.66 4.59 4.41
N ALA A 93 -26.28 5.39 3.41
CA ALA A 93 -27.19 6.35 2.79
C ALA A 93 -28.42 5.66 2.18
N ASN A 94 -28.22 4.54 1.46
CA ASN A 94 -29.32 3.77 0.87
C ASN A 94 -30.30 3.22 1.92
N LYS A 95 -29.76 2.68 3.02
CA LYS A 95 -30.56 2.15 4.14
C LYS A 95 -31.39 3.27 4.78
N ALA A 96 -30.80 4.43 5.03
CA ALA A 96 -31.50 5.57 5.61
C ALA A 96 -32.68 6.03 4.74
N THR A 97 -32.51 6.08 3.41
CA THR A 97 -33.58 6.46 2.48
C THR A 97 -34.68 5.40 2.39
N THR A 98 -34.34 4.11 2.47
CA THR A 98 -35.32 3.01 2.35
C THR A 98 -36.18 2.84 3.61
N VAL A 99 -35.69 3.21 4.79
CA VAL A 99 -36.47 3.15 6.05
C VAL A 99 -37.48 4.30 6.18
N GLN A 100 -37.33 5.38 5.39
CA GLN A 100 -38.22 6.54 5.40
C GLN A 100 -39.31 6.50 4.29
N ALA A 101 -39.31 5.48 3.43
CA ALA A 101 -40.27 5.28 2.36
C ALA A 101 -41.25 4.15 2.71
#